data_AF-A0A1Q6SPB6-F1
#
_entry.id   AF-A0A1Q6SPB6-F1
#
_cell.length_a   1.000
_cell.length_b   1.000
_cell.length_c   1.000
_cell.angle_alpha   90.00
_cell.angle_beta   90.00
_cell.angle_gamma   90.00
#
_symmetry.space_group_name_H-M   'P 1'
#
loop_
_entity.id
_entity.type
_entity.pdbx_description
1 polymer ?
#
loop_
_entity_poly.entity_id
_entity_poly.type
_entity_poly.pdbx_seq_one_letter_code
_entity_poly.pdbx_strand_id
1 'polypeptide(L)'
;MDIKVNQVEQTVQTQQQSNVQQTDDTFRFMLASNIEEAGLADRLNLMMEEIVMQGDKITKRMDVKDMRRYRALIKDFMNEIVNRSHKFSRENFLDRRGRHRVYGIVRLVDEKLDELAQELMKEEKDEIAILAKVGEIRGLLLDIFT
;
A
#
# COMPACT_ATOMS: atom_id res chain seq x y z
N MET A 1 22.32 -81.43 -3.43
CA MET A 1 22.71 -80.39 -2.47
C MET A 1 22.22 -79.06 -3.02
N ASP A 2 21.30 -78.45 -2.26
CA ASP A 2 20.96 -77.03 -2.12
C ASP A 2 20.79 -76.19 -3.41
N ILE A 3 19.58 -75.88 -3.92
CA ILE A 3 18.42 -75.11 -3.41
C ILE A 3 18.70 -73.60 -3.22
N LYS A 4 18.05 -72.83 -4.14
CA LYS A 4 17.49 -71.45 -4.02
C LYS A 4 18.47 -70.27 -4.01
N VAL A 5 18.11 -69.07 -4.48
CA VAL A 5 17.03 -68.49 -5.31
C VAL A 5 17.49 -67.03 -5.51
N ASN A 6 17.19 -66.47 -6.69
CA ASN A 6 16.81 -65.08 -6.97
C ASN A 6 16.97 -64.07 -5.81
N GLN A 7 17.62 -62.92 -6.03
CA GLN A 7 16.95 -61.62 -5.87
C GLN A 7 17.86 -60.38 -6.05
N VAL A 8 17.42 -59.58 -7.01
CA VAL A 8 17.29 -58.10 -7.03
C VAL A 8 18.54 -57.25 -7.33
N GLU A 9 18.39 -56.57 -8.47
CA GLU A 9 18.89 -55.26 -8.87
C GLU A 9 19.43 -54.38 -7.73
N GLN A 10 20.64 -53.85 -7.93
CA GLN A 10 21.05 -52.62 -7.26
C GLN A 10 21.36 -51.57 -8.33
N THR A 11 20.25 -50.95 -8.76
CA THR A 11 20.06 -49.50 -8.90
C THR A 11 21.26 -48.65 -9.33
N VAL A 12 21.08 -48.07 -10.50
CA VAL A 12 21.67 -46.81 -10.96
C VAL A 12 21.73 -45.80 -9.81
N GLN A 13 22.92 -45.45 -9.34
CA GLN A 13 23.11 -44.22 -8.58
C GLN A 13 23.65 -43.15 -9.53
N THR A 14 22.70 -42.49 -10.19
CA THR A 14 22.87 -41.13 -10.67
C THR A 14 23.39 -40.32 -9.48
N GLN A 15 24.65 -39.88 -9.53
CA GLN A 15 25.10 -38.78 -8.68
C GLN A 15 24.37 -37.53 -9.16
N GLN A 16 23.11 -37.38 -8.76
CA GLN A 16 22.49 -36.09 -8.65
C GLN A 16 23.18 -35.40 -7.49
N GLN A 17 24.13 -34.51 -7.81
CA GLN A 17 24.50 -33.44 -6.92
C GLN A 17 23.20 -32.76 -6.50
N SER A 18 22.83 -32.96 -5.26
CA SER A 18 21.72 -32.31 -4.63
C SER A 18 22.08 -30.82 -4.52
N ASN A 19 21.51 -30.02 -5.43
CA ASN A 19 21.44 -28.57 -5.29
C ASN A 19 20.50 -28.25 -4.11
N VAL A 20 20.99 -28.36 -2.87
CA VAL A 20 20.19 -28.11 -1.64
C VAL A 20 20.44 -26.70 -1.07
N GLN A 21 21.11 -25.81 -1.80
CA GLN A 21 21.41 -24.46 -1.29
C GLN A 21 20.42 -23.38 -1.73
N GLN A 22 19.50 -23.67 -2.66
CA GLN A 22 18.58 -22.64 -3.17
C GLN A 22 17.32 -22.44 -2.32
N THR A 23 16.96 -23.39 -1.43
CA THR A 23 15.71 -23.32 -0.66
C THR A 23 15.80 -22.45 0.60
N ASP A 24 16.96 -22.38 1.26
CA ASP A 24 17.13 -21.61 2.50
C ASP A 24 17.12 -20.09 2.22
N ASP A 25 17.86 -19.65 1.19
CA ASP A 25 17.85 -18.24 0.77
C ASP A 25 16.48 -17.79 0.24
N THR A 26 15.76 -18.67 -0.46
CA THR A 26 14.41 -18.36 -0.95
C THR A 26 13.42 -18.22 0.21
N PHE A 27 13.49 -19.09 1.23
CA PHE A 27 12.65 -18.97 2.42
C PHE A 27 12.98 -17.72 3.24
N ARG A 28 14.26 -17.43 3.46
CA ARG A 28 14.71 -16.21 4.17
C ARG A 28 14.29 -14.94 3.44
N PHE A 29 14.36 -14.94 2.10
CA PHE A 29 13.88 -13.84 1.27
C PHE A 29 12.36 -13.67 1.37
N MET A 30 11.58 -14.76 1.29
CA MET A 30 10.13 -14.70 1.47
C MET A 30 9.74 -14.24 2.88
N LEU A 31 10.44 -14.69 3.91
CA LEU A 31 10.19 -14.29 5.29
C LEU A 31 10.51 -12.81 5.50
N ALA A 32 11.66 -12.34 5.01
CA ALA A 32 12.04 -10.93 5.06
C ALA A 32 11.06 -10.04 4.27
N SER A 33 10.62 -10.49 3.10
CA SER A 33 9.65 -9.75 2.27
C SER A 33 8.29 -9.63 2.98
N ASN A 34 7.76 -10.73 3.53
CA ASN A 34 6.50 -10.71 4.28
C ASN A 34 6.56 -9.83 5.54
N ILE A 35 7.68 -9.84 6.27
CA ILE A 35 7.86 -8.98 7.46
C ILE A 35 7.94 -7.50 7.06
N GLU A 36 8.65 -7.18 5.97
CA GLU A 36 8.69 -5.81 5.43
C GLU A 36 7.32 -5.31 4.95
N GLU A 37 6.51 -6.17 4.34
CA GLU A 37 5.15 -5.86 3.90
C GLU A 37 4.19 -5.66 5.07
N ALA A 38 4.22 -6.53 6.09
CA ALA A 38 3.41 -6.39 7.29
C ALA A 38 3.72 -5.08 8.04
N GLY A 39 5.01 -4.76 8.23
CA GLY A 39 5.41 -3.51 8.87
C GLY A 39 5.03 -2.25 8.07
N LEU A 40 4.94 -2.36 6.74
CA LEU A 40 4.45 -1.27 5.89
C LEU A 40 2.94 -1.07 6.06
N ALA A 41 2.17 -2.15 6.03
CA ALA A 41 0.72 -2.08 6.21
C ALA A 41 0.36 -1.43 7.55
N ASP A 42 1.04 -1.83 8.63
CA ASP A 42 0.86 -1.24 9.96
C ASP A 42 1.19 0.27 9.97
N ARG A 43 2.28 0.66 9.31
CA ARG A 43 2.66 2.07 9.21
C ARG A 43 1.65 2.90 8.43
N LEU A 44 1.17 2.38 7.30
CA LEU A 44 0.15 3.05 6.49
C LEU A 44 -1.19 3.16 7.24
N ASN A 45 -1.57 2.14 8.01
CA ASN A 45 -2.74 2.17 8.88
C ASN A 45 -2.63 3.30 9.92
N LEU A 46 -1.49 3.42 10.60
CA LEU A 46 -1.24 4.51 11.56
C LEU A 46 -1.34 5.89 10.90
N MET A 47 -0.73 6.06 9.73
CA MET A 47 -0.83 7.32 8.98
C MET A 47 -2.27 7.63 8.55
N MET A 48 -3.04 6.61 8.15
CA MET A 48 -4.45 6.76 7.82
C MET A 48 -5.27 7.19 9.04
N GLU A 49 -5.03 6.60 10.21
CA GLU A 49 -5.69 7.00 11.46
C GLU A 49 -5.42 8.47 11.80
N GLU A 50 -4.17 8.92 11.68
CA GLU A 50 -3.80 10.33 11.88
C GLU A 50 -4.54 11.27 10.92
N ILE A 51 -4.63 10.87 9.64
CA ILE A 51 -5.39 11.62 8.62
C ILE A 51 -6.87 11.70 8.99
N VAL A 52 -7.49 10.59 9.37
CA VAL A 52 -8.91 10.56 9.77
C VAL A 52 -9.17 11.47 10.97
N MET A 53 -8.35 11.36 12.02
CA MET A 53 -8.47 12.23 13.20
C MET A 53 -8.32 13.71 12.85
N GLN A 54 -7.42 14.05 11.94
CA GLN A 54 -7.22 15.43 11.52
C GLN A 54 -8.36 15.93 10.61
N GLY A 55 -8.92 15.06 9.77
CA GLY A 55 -10.13 15.34 8.99
C GLY A 55 -11.32 15.68 9.88
N ASP A 56 -11.54 14.89 10.95
CA ASP A 56 -12.59 15.16 11.93
C ASP A 56 -12.41 16.48 12.68
N LYS A 57 -11.17 16.94 12.87
CA LYS A 57 -10.90 18.27 13.44
C LYS A 57 -11.27 19.38 12.45
N ILE A 58 -10.98 19.19 11.17
CA ILE A 58 -11.35 20.16 10.13
C ILE A 58 -12.85 20.31 10.03
N THR A 59 -13.61 19.21 10.02
CA THR A 59 -15.07 19.28 9.91
C THR A 59 -15.69 20.00 11.12
N LYS A 60 -15.14 19.80 12.32
CA LYS A 60 -15.64 20.44 13.55
C LYS A 60 -15.20 21.90 13.73
N ARG A 61 -13.95 22.23 13.36
CA ARG A 61 -13.35 23.55 13.66
C ARG A 61 -13.29 24.48 12.45
N MET A 62 -13.27 23.91 11.25
CA MET A 62 -13.15 24.61 9.97
C MET A 62 -11.98 25.61 9.95
N ASP A 63 -10.87 25.25 10.59
CA ASP A 63 -9.67 26.08 10.74
C ASP A 63 -8.65 25.77 9.64
N VAL A 64 -8.14 26.82 9.00
CA VAL A 64 -7.08 26.73 7.97
C VAL A 64 -5.79 26.15 8.55
N LYS A 65 -5.52 26.33 9.85
CA LYS A 65 -4.38 25.69 10.52
C LYS A 65 -4.51 24.16 10.52
N ASP A 66 -5.71 23.66 10.78
CA ASP A 66 -5.99 22.22 10.76
C ASP A 66 -5.87 21.67 9.32
N MET A 67 -6.29 22.46 8.32
CA MET A 67 -6.10 22.14 6.91
C MET A 67 -4.64 22.01 6.49
N ARG A 68 -3.77 22.91 6.95
CA ARG A 68 -2.32 22.80 6.68
C ARG A 68 -1.74 21.50 7.20
N ARG A 69 -2.12 21.09 8.42
CA ARG A 69 -1.66 19.81 8.99
C ARG A 69 -2.22 18.62 8.22
N TYR A 70 -3.50 18.66 7.84
CA TYR A 70 -4.14 17.61 7.06
C TYR A 70 -3.47 17.39 5.70
N ARG A 71 -3.22 18.49 4.96
CA ARG A 71 -2.48 18.44 3.69
C ARG A 71 -1.08 17.83 3.85
N ALA A 72 -0.38 18.16 4.93
CA ALA A 72 0.94 17.60 5.22
C ALA A 72 0.89 16.08 5.47
N LEU A 73 -0.05 15.62 6.31
CA LEU A 73 -0.23 14.19 6.60
C LEU A 73 -0.54 13.39 5.32
N ILE A 74 -1.42 13.90 4.46
CA ILE A 74 -1.77 13.25 3.20
C ILE A 74 -0.57 13.21 2.26
N LYS A 75 0.22 14.30 2.17
CA LYS A 75 1.44 14.32 1.38
C LYS A 75 2.44 13.25 1.84
N ASP A 76 2.64 13.11 3.14
CA ASP A 76 3.55 12.10 3.70
C ASP A 76 3.05 10.68 3.40
N PHE A 77 1.74 10.43 3.55
CA PHE A 77 1.10 9.16 3.20
C PHE A 77 1.30 8.79 1.73
N MET A 78 1.06 9.75 0.83
CA MET A 78 1.24 9.56 -0.61
C MET A 78 2.70 9.30 -0.98
N ASN A 79 3.65 9.97 -0.33
CA ASN A 79 5.06 9.73 -0.54
C ASN A 79 5.47 8.31 -0.12
N GLU A 80 4.96 7.80 1.01
CA GLU A 80 5.25 6.44 1.46
C GLU A 80 4.72 5.41 0.45
N ILE A 81 3.51 5.63 -0.08
CA ILE A 81 2.92 4.78 -1.12
C ILE A 81 3.75 4.83 -2.41
N VAL A 82 4.06 6.02 -2.93
CA VAL A 82 4.76 6.15 -4.22
C VAL A 82 6.18 5.56 -4.13
N ASN A 83 6.91 5.85 -3.05
CA ASN A 83 8.28 5.36 -2.86
C ASN A 83 8.38 3.83 -2.80
N ARG A 84 7.34 3.15 -2.29
CA ARG A 84 7.31 1.67 -2.20
C ARG A 84 6.47 0.99 -3.28
N SER A 85 5.68 1.75 -4.06
CA SER A 85 4.89 1.25 -5.19
C SER A 85 5.73 0.56 -6.26
N HIS A 86 7.02 0.90 -6.38
CA HIS A 86 7.95 0.24 -7.30
C HIS A 86 8.24 -1.22 -6.95
N LYS A 87 8.16 -1.64 -5.67
CA LYS A 87 8.16 -3.08 -5.30
C LYS A 87 6.83 -3.74 -5.68
N PHE A 88 5.72 -2.99 -5.60
CA PHE A 88 4.36 -3.40 -5.99
C PHE A 88 4.07 -3.34 -7.51
N SER A 89 5.06 -2.94 -8.31
CA SER A 89 4.97 -2.64 -9.76
C SER A 89 4.49 -3.80 -10.63
N ARG A 90 4.50 -5.04 -10.13
CA ARG A 90 3.99 -6.18 -10.89
C ARG A 90 2.47 -6.31 -10.88
N GLU A 91 1.75 -5.69 -9.92
CA GLU A 91 0.31 -5.90 -9.75
C GLU A 91 -0.55 -4.64 -9.91
N ASN A 92 0.03 -3.43 -9.82
CA ASN A 92 -0.72 -2.18 -10.00
C ASN A 92 -0.79 -1.77 -11.48
N PHE A 93 -1.72 -2.40 -12.20
CA PHE A 93 -1.97 -2.19 -13.62
C PHE A 93 -2.27 -0.73 -13.99
N LEU A 94 -1.95 -0.43 -15.25
CA LEU A 94 -2.30 0.80 -15.93
C LEU A 94 -3.84 0.98 -15.98
N ASP A 95 -4.30 2.23 -15.90
CA ASP A 95 -5.64 2.65 -16.30
C ASP A 95 -5.96 2.11 -17.72
N ARG A 96 -7.23 2.04 -18.13
CA ARG A 96 -7.69 1.62 -19.48
C ARG A 96 -6.97 2.36 -20.63
N ARG A 97 -6.30 3.47 -20.33
CA ARG A 97 -5.52 4.34 -21.22
C ARG A 97 -4.00 4.21 -21.08
N GLY A 98 -3.49 3.23 -20.34
CA GLY A 98 -2.05 3.02 -20.21
C GLY A 98 -1.33 3.98 -19.24
N ARG A 99 -2.04 4.59 -18.29
CA ARG A 99 -1.46 5.52 -17.28
C ARG A 99 -1.35 4.82 -15.92
N HIS A 100 -0.29 5.07 -15.16
CA HIS A 100 -0.13 4.49 -13.82
C HIS A 100 -1.28 4.95 -12.89
N ARG A 101 -2.14 4.02 -12.46
CA ARG A 101 -3.37 4.30 -11.69
C ARG A 101 -3.11 5.17 -10.46
N VAL A 102 -2.02 4.90 -9.74
CA VAL A 102 -1.61 5.64 -8.53
C VAL A 102 -1.38 7.13 -8.82
N TYR A 103 -0.73 7.48 -9.93
CA TYR A 103 -0.51 8.91 -10.25
C TYR A 103 -1.81 9.64 -10.59
N GLY A 104 -2.80 8.93 -11.13
CA GLY A 104 -4.14 9.48 -11.36
C GLY A 104 -4.84 9.83 -10.04
N ILE A 105 -4.81 8.91 -9.08
CA ILE A 105 -5.43 9.14 -7.77
C ILE A 105 -4.68 10.24 -7.01
N VAL A 106 -3.35 10.29 -7.09
CA VAL A 106 -2.56 11.37 -6.46
C VAL A 106 -3.00 12.74 -6.95
N ARG A 107 -3.20 12.92 -8.26
CA ARG A 107 -3.69 14.19 -8.81
C ARG A 107 -5.09 14.53 -8.32
N LEU A 108 -5.98 13.54 -8.28
CA LEU A 108 -7.36 13.75 -7.83
C LEU A 108 -7.40 14.13 -6.34
N VAL A 109 -6.57 13.51 -5.51
CA VAL A 109 -6.46 13.88 -4.09
C VAL A 109 -5.96 15.32 -3.93
N ASP A 110 -4.97 15.74 -4.71
CA ASP A 110 -4.45 17.11 -4.69
C ASP A 110 -5.53 18.14 -5.10
N GLU A 111 -6.29 17.85 -6.15
CA GLU A 111 -7.44 18.65 -6.58
C GLU A 111 -8.48 18.79 -5.44
N LYS A 112 -8.83 17.68 -4.79
CA LYS A 112 -9.78 17.71 -3.66
C LYS A 112 -9.25 18.45 -2.43
N LEU A 113 -7.95 18.41 -2.17
CA LEU A 113 -7.31 19.21 -1.13
C LEU A 113 -7.35 20.70 -1.44
N ASP A 114 -7.25 21.10 -2.70
CA ASP A 114 -7.41 22.49 -3.12
C ASP A 114 -8.85 22.96 -3.01
N GLU A 115 -9.82 22.15 -3.44
CA GLU A 115 -11.25 22.46 -3.26
C GLU A 115 -11.62 22.62 -1.77
N LEU A 116 -11.09 21.76 -0.89
CA LEU A 116 -11.34 21.86 0.56
C LEU A 116 -10.73 23.13 1.13
N ALA A 117 -9.52 23.50 0.71
CA ALA A 117 -8.89 24.75 1.11
C ALA A 117 -9.72 25.97 0.66
N GLN A 118 -10.23 25.96 -0.57
CA GLN A 118 -11.10 27.03 -1.08
C GLN A 118 -12.37 27.16 -0.25
N GLU A 119 -13.02 26.06 0.10
CA GLU A 119 -14.23 26.04 0.94
C GLU A 119 -13.96 26.65 2.32
N LEU A 120 -12.82 26.32 2.93
CA LEU A 120 -12.41 26.85 4.24
C LEU A 120 -12.03 28.33 4.23
N MET A 121 -11.78 28.92 3.05
CA MET A 121 -11.45 30.34 2.89
C MET A 121 -12.67 31.22 2.62
N LYS A 122 -13.86 30.63 2.40
CA LYS A 122 -15.09 31.41 2.22
C LYS A 122 -15.48 32.13 3.51
N GLU A 123 -16.11 33.30 3.36
CA GLU A 123 -16.69 34.04 4.49
C GLU A 123 -17.81 33.25 5.16
N GLU A 124 -18.69 32.66 4.34
CA GLU A 124 -19.71 31.71 4.76
C GLU A 124 -19.27 30.30 4.37
N LYS A 125 -19.04 29.46 5.38
CA LYS A 125 -18.54 28.09 5.20
C LYS A 125 -19.70 27.11 5.16
N ASP A 126 -19.74 26.28 4.14
CA ASP A 126 -20.68 25.17 4.04
C ASP A 126 -20.10 23.93 4.75
N GLU A 127 -20.63 23.63 5.93
CA GLU A 127 -20.22 22.47 6.74
C GLU A 127 -20.43 21.14 6.02
N ILE A 128 -21.54 21.00 5.29
CA ILE A 128 -21.87 19.78 4.56
C ILE A 128 -20.89 19.59 3.41
N ALA A 129 -20.57 20.66 2.68
CA ALA A 129 -19.57 20.62 1.62
C ALA A 129 -18.17 20.26 2.15
N ILE A 130 -17.77 20.84 3.29
CA ILE A 130 -16.48 20.51 3.95
C ILE A 130 -16.44 19.03 4.34
N LEU A 131 -17.49 18.54 5.00
CA LEU A 131 -17.61 17.13 5.40
C LEU A 131 -17.55 16.19 4.19
N ALA A 132 -18.27 16.53 3.11
CA ALA A 132 -18.27 15.75 1.87
C ALA A 132 -16.87 15.68 1.26
N LYS A 133 -16.16 16.81 1.16
CA LYS A 133 -14.80 16.85 0.61
C LYS A 133 -13.80 16.05 1.44
N VAL A 134 -13.88 16.13 2.78
CA VAL A 134 -13.04 15.29 3.67
C VAL A 134 -13.35 13.80 3.46
N GLY A 135 -14.63 13.45 3.28
CA GLY A 135 -15.06 12.08 2.96
C GLY A 135 -14.55 11.58 1.60
N GLU A 136 -14.64 12.40 0.55
CA GLU A 136 -14.11 12.09 -0.77
C GLU A 136 -12.60 11.83 -0.72
N ILE A 137 -11.84 12.70 -0.06
CA ILE A 137 -10.39 12.53 0.11
C ILE A 137 -10.10 11.21 0.83
N ARG A 138 -10.80 10.90 1.92
CA ARG A 138 -10.64 9.64 2.64
C ARG A 138 -10.93 8.43 1.75
N GLY A 139 -12.00 8.46 0.96
CA GLY A 139 -12.34 7.39 0.02
C GLY A 139 -11.22 7.15 -1.00
N LEU A 140 -10.70 8.24 -1.59
CA LEU A 140 -9.60 8.15 -2.54
C LEU A 140 -8.33 7.56 -1.92
N LEU A 141 -8.03 7.86 -0.66
CA LEU A 141 -6.85 7.29 0.01
C LEU A 141 -7.02 5.79 0.30
N LEU A 142 -8.23 5.34 0.62
CA LEU A 142 -8.55 3.91 0.78
C LEU A 142 -8.44 3.15 -0.54
N ASP A 143 -8.86 3.77 -1.65
CA ASP A 143 -8.76 3.19 -3.00
C ASP A 143 -7.31 2.95 -3.48
N ILE A 144 -6.33 3.62 -2.87
CA ILE A 144 -4.90 3.40 -3.16
C ILE A 144 -4.32 2.30 -2.27
N PHE A 145 -4.86 2.15 -1.06
CA PHE A 145 -4.40 1.17 -0.08
C PHE A 145 -4.93 -0.24 -0.33
N THR A 146 -6.13 -0.34 -0.94
CA THR A 146 -6.84 -1.61 -1.18
C THR A 146 -6.66 -2.11 -2.61
#